data_AF-A0A9P8KYL8-F1
#
_entry.id   AF-A0A9P8KYL8-F1
#
_cell.length_a   1.000
_cell.length_b   1.000
_cell.length_c   1.000
_cell.angle_alpha   90.00
_cell.angle_beta   90.00
_cell.angle_gamma   90.00
#
_symmetry.space_group_name_H-M   'P 1'
#
loop_
_entity.id
_entity.type
_entity.pdbx_description
1 polymer ?
#
loop_
_entity_poly.entity_id
_entity_poly.type
_entity_poly.pdbx_seq_one_letter_code
_entity_poly.pdbx_strand_id
1 'polypeptide(L)'
;DLGKDKHFKLLLQSIFHTTKGVGDFHAACLLPIINLSPQNLQHLKGLDFIENSLAPPDTKLHILEGLSDLELSLLIAAARLDIILDTDTCNFNMAYDEYTALASRVRLQSSASGAAAVGAGSKIWGREVGLGAWERLAEYGLIFPAVGGATGAAGNSGTRDVGRMGRMFRIDVGLEEIWQSTPNLGTVMTKWCREI
;
A
#
# COMPACT_ATOMS: atom_id res chain seq x y z
N ASP A 1 13.74 -6.42 -34.98
CA ASP A 1 14.24 -5.03 -35.12
C ASP A 1 13.70 -4.23 -33.95
N LEU A 2 14.55 -3.97 -32.95
CA LEU A 2 14.17 -3.32 -31.69
C LEU A 2 13.64 -1.90 -31.92
N GLY A 3 14.13 -1.20 -32.96
CA GLY A 3 13.66 0.14 -33.31
C GLY A 3 12.21 0.19 -33.82
N LYS A 4 11.64 -0.96 -34.20
CA LYS A 4 10.23 -1.10 -34.60
C LYS A 4 9.34 -1.62 -33.49
N ASP A 5 9.91 -2.11 -32.39
CA ASP A 5 9.18 -2.66 -31.25
C ASP A 5 8.37 -1.57 -30.54
N LYS A 6 7.09 -1.86 -30.28
CA LYS A 6 6.16 -0.92 -29.65
C LYS A 6 6.55 -0.59 -28.20
N HIS A 7 6.96 -1.59 -27.43
CA HIS A 7 7.32 -1.44 -26.02
C HIS A 7 8.60 -0.62 -25.87
N PHE A 8 9.58 -0.89 -26.73
CA PHE A 8 10.82 -0.10 -26.75
C PHE A 8 10.55 1.38 -27.10
N LYS A 9 9.65 1.64 -28.05
CA LYS A 9 9.22 3.03 -28.36
C LYS A 9 8.48 3.68 -27.19
N LEU A 10 7.60 2.94 -26.51
CA LEU A 10 6.88 3.45 -25.33
C LEU A 10 7.84 3.81 -24.19
N LEU A 11 8.86 2.99 -23.95
CA LEU A 11 9.92 3.29 -22.97
C LEU A 11 10.65 4.60 -23.33
N LEU A 12 11.07 4.75 -24.59
CA LEU A 12 11.73 5.97 -25.06
C LEU A 12 10.82 7.20 -24.93
N GLN A 13 9.55 7.06 -25.30
CA GLN A 13 8.56 8.14 -25.14
C GLN A 13 8.35 8.50 -23.67
N SER A 14 8.23 7.50 -22.78
CA SER A 14 8.10 7.72 -21.35
C SER A 14 9.28 8.53 -20.81
N ILE A 15 10.51 8.06 -21.03
CA ILE A 15 11.74 8.75 -20.58
C ILE A 15 11.82 10.16 -21.18
N PHE A 16 11.48 10.33 -22.45
CA PHE A 16 11.48 11.65 -23.09
C PHE A 16 10.42 12.61 -22.51
N HIS A 17 9.27 12.11 -22.06
CA HIS A 17 8.21 12.94 -21.51
C HIS A 17 8.36 13.19 -20.00
N THR A 18 9.03 12.30 -19.26
CA THR A 18 9.22 12.41 -17.80
C THR A 18 10.53 13.12 -17.45
N THR A 19 11.68 12.52 -17.75
CA THR A 19 12.98 13.00 -17.25
C THR A 19 13.84 13.67 -18.32
N LYS A 20 13.68 13.30 -19.59
CA LYS A 20 14.58 13.66 -20.72
C LYS A 20 16.04 13.31 -20.47
N GLY A 21 16.31 12.45 -19.50
CA GLY A 21 17.64 12.09 -19.04
C GLY A 21 18.22 10.93 -19.85
N VAL A 22 19.40 11.12 -20.44
CA VAL A 22 20.15 10.03 -21.09
C VAL A 22 20.58 8.98 -20.07
N GLY A 23 20.83 9.40 -18.82
CA GLY A 23 21.19 8.50 -17.71
C GLY A 23 20.09 7.47 -17.42
N ASP A 24 18.82 7.88 -17.42
CA ASP A 24 17.69 6.99 -17.15
C ASP A 24 17.50 5.96 -18.27
N PHE A 25 17.74 6.38 -19.52
CA PHE A 25 17.78 5.45 -20.64
C PHE A 25 18.90 4.41 -20.51
N HIS A 26 20.11 4.83 -20.13
CA HIS A 26 21.21 3.90 -19.90
C HIS A 26 20.92 2.93 -18.74
N ALA A 27 20.33 3.42 -17.65
CA ALA A 27 19.93 2.58 -16.53
C ALA A 27 18.88 1.53 -16.94
N ALA A 28 17.88 1.92 -17.74
CA ALA A 28 16.87 1.00 -18.25
C ALA A 28 17.44 -0.06 -19.21
N CYS A 29 18.53 0.25 -19.92
CA CYS A 29 19.21 -0.70 -20.81
C CYS A 29 20.14 -1.68 -20.08
N LEU A 30 20.53 -1.39 -18.83
CA LEU A 30 21.59 -2.12 -18.14
C LEU A 30 21.25 -3.60 -17.92
N LEU A 31 20.12 -3.90 -17.30
CA LEU A 31 19.71 -5.29 -17.01
C LEU A 31 19.43 -6.11 -18.28
N PRO A 32 18.69 -5.62 -19.28
CA PRO A 32 18.49 -6.33 -20.54
C PRO A 32 19.80 -6.70 -21.24
N ILE A 33 20.80 -5.82 -21.20
CA ILE A 33 22.12 -6.05 -21.83
C ILE A 33 22.94 -7.07 -21.03
N ILE A 34 22.96 -6.98 -19.69
CA ILE A 34 23.70 -7.92 -18.84
C ILE A 34 23.14 -9.34 -18.96
N ASN A 35 21.82 -9.48 -19.10
CA ASN A 35 21.15 -10.77 -19.24
C ASN A 35 21.28 -11.40 -20.64
N LEU A 36 22.01 -10.77 -21.56
CA LEU A 36 22.26 -11.36 -22.88
C LEU A 36 23.18 -12.58 -22.76
N SER A 37 22.66 -13.72 -23.19
CA SER A 37 23.45 -14.94 -23.39
C SER A 37 23.62 -15.22 -24.89
N PRO A 38 24.61 -16.05 -25.28
CA PRO A 38 24.76 -16.50 -26.66
C PRO A 38 23.51 -17.19 -27.23
N GLN A 39 22.62 -17.73 -26.36
CA GLN A 39 21.35 -18.34 -26.80
C GLN A 39 20.22 -17.32 -26.99
N ASN A 40 20.26 -16.18 -26.29
CA ASN A 40 19.16 -15.20 -26.25
C ASN A 40 19.44 -13.93 -27.06
N LEU A 41 20.62 -13.82 -27.69
CA LEU A 41 21.07 -12.65 -28.45
C LEU A 41 20.08 -12.17 -29.54
N GLN A 42 19.33 -13.09 -30.15
CA GLN A 42 18.36 -12.77 -31.21
C GLN A 42 16.93 -12.51 -30.69
N HIS A 43 16.71 -12.71 -29.39
CA HIS A 43 15.38 -12.72 -28.77
C HIS A 43 15.10 -11.49 -27.90
N LEU A 44 16.01 -10.51 -27.87
CA LEU A 44 15.82 -9.27 -27.12
C LEU A 44 14.61 -8.49 -27.69
N LYS A 45 13.58 -8.34 -26.86
CA LYS A 45 12.32 -7.66 -27.17
C LYS A 45 12.21 -6.38 -26.36
N GLY A 46 11.36 -5.46 -26.81
CA GLY A 46 11.14 -4.21 -26.07
C GLY A 46 10.55 -4.42 -24.66
N LEU A 47 9.84 -5.53 -24.42
CA LEU A 47 9.32 -5.90 -23.10
C LEU A 47 10.42 -6.14 -22.07
N ASP A 48 11.57 -6.69 -22.49
CA ASP A 48 12.67 -7.01 -21.57
C ASP A 48 13.20 -5.75 -20.86
N PHE A 49 13.10 -4.59 -21.52
CA PHE A 49 13.50 -3.28 -21.00
C PHE A 49 12.48 -2.65 -20.04
N ILE A 50 11.23 -3.14 -20.03
CA ILE A 50 10.19 -2.67 -19.12
C ILE A 50 10.12 -3.57 -17.89
N GLU A 51 10.12 -4.89 -18.08
CA GLU A 51 9.96 -5.86 -17.00
C GLU A 51 11.20 -5.96 -16.10
N ASN A 52 12.40 -5.75 -16.66
CA ASN A 52 13.66 -5.82 -15.92
C ASN A 52 14.25 -4.43 -15.69
N SER A 53 13.43 -3.47 -15.31
CA SER A 53 13.91 -2.12 -14.98
C SER A 53 14.40 -2.06 -13.53
N LEU A 54 15.56 -1.45 -13.30
CA LEU A 54 16.03 -1.05 -11.96
C LEU A 54 15.50 0.33 -11.54
N ALA A 55 14.65 0.94 -12.37
CA ALA A 55 14.04 2.21 -12.01
C ALA A 55 13.21 2.03 -10.72
N PRO A 56 13.30 2.97 -9.77
CA PRO A 56 12.43 2.95 -8.61
C PRO A 56 10.97 2.98 -9.08
N PRO A 57 10.06 2.21 -8.47
CA PRO A 57 8.64 2.31 -8.79
C PRO A 57 8.15 3.75 -8.60
N ASP A 58 7.32 4.22 -9.52
CA ASP A 58 6.83 5.61 -9.52
C ASP A 58 5.96 5.95 -8.30
N THR A 59 5.41 4.93 -7.62
CA THR A 59 4.48 5.08 -6.50
C THR A 59 4.80 4.16 -5.34
N LYS A 60 4.63 4.65 -4.11
CA LYS A 60 4.74 3.87 -2.86
C LYS A 60 3.73 2.72 -2.75
N LEU A 61 2.70 2.72 -3.59
CA LEU A 61 1.65 1.69 -3.62
C LEU A 61 2.21 0.28 -3.89
N HIS A 62 3.40 0.16 -4.47
CA HIS A 62 4.06 -1.14 -4.64
C HIS A 62 4.33 -1.86 -3.30
N ILE A 63 4.41 -1.12 -2.18
CA ILE A 63 4.66 -1.68 -0.84
C ILE A 63 3.43 -2.41 -0.32
N LEU A 64 2.22 -2.06 -0.81
CA LEU A 64 0.96 -2.63 -0.32
C LEU A 64 0.88 -4.15 -0.50
N GLU A 65 1.49 -4.70 -1.56
CA GLU A 65 1.56 -6.15 -1.79
C GLU A 65 2.41 -6.88 -0.72
N GLY A 66 3.37 -6.17 -0.11
CA GLY A 66 4.24 -6.73 0.94
C GLY A 66 3.69 -6.64 2.35
N LEU A 67 2.52 -6.02 2.56
CA LEU A 67 1.93 -5.85 3.88
C LEU A 67 1.31 -7.15 4.39
N SER A 68 1.37 -7.36 5.71
CA SER A 68 0.62 -8.44 6.35
C SER A 68 -0.89 -8.18 6.32
N ASP A 69 -1.68 -9.24 6.39
CA ASP A 69 -3.15 -9.16 6.45
C ASP A 69 -3.66 -8.18 7.54
N LEU A 70 -2.98 -8.12 8.69
CA LEU A 70 -3.35 -7.22 9.78
C LEU A 70 -3.05 -5.75 9.44
N GLU A 71 -1.88 -5.47 8.87
CA GLU A 71 -1.51 -4.12 8.43
C GLU A 71 -2.49 -3.61 7.38
N LEU A 72 -2.81 -4.45 6.40
CA LEU A 72 -3.76 -4.13 5.35
C LEU A 72 -5.18 -3.93 5.90
N SER A 73 -5.62 -4.78 6.83
CA SER A 73 -6.92 -4.62 7.51
C SER A 73 -7.04 -3.31 8.27
N LEU A 74 -5.99 -2.90 8.99
CA LEU A 74 -5.96 -1.64 9.73
C LEU A 74 -5.90 -0.44 8.79
N LEU A 75 -5.15 -0.53 7.69
CA LEU A 75 -5.09 0.52 6.67
C LEU A 75 -6.46 0.72 6.00
N ILE A 76 -7.14 -0.37 5.64
CA ILE A 76 -8.51 -0.33 5.09
C ILE A 76 -9.48 0.29 6.11
N ALA A 77 -9.41 -0.14 7.38
CA ALA A 77 -10.28 0.42 8.42
C ALA A 77 -10.06 1.93 8.61
N ALA A 78 -8.80 2.39 8.59
CA ALA A 78 -8.47 3.80 8.68
C ALA A 78 -8.94 4.60 7.45
N ALA A 79 -8.71 4.09 6.24
CA ALA A 79 -9.18 4.73 5.01
C ALA A 79 -10.72 4.78 4.90
N ARG A 80 -11.44 3.81 5.49
CA ARG A 80 -12.90 3.86 5.60
C ARG A 80 -13.37 4.97 6.53
N LEU A 81 -12.64 5.23 7.62
CA LEU A 81 -13.01 6.28 8.57
C LEU A 81 -12.95 7.67 7.95
N ASP A 82 -12.06 7.91 6.99
CA ASP A 82 -12.02 9.17 6.22
C ASP A 82 -13.37 9.46 5.56
N ILE A 83 -13.99 8.43 4.97
CA ILE A 83 -15.28 8.53 4.29
C ILE A 83 -16.45 8.56 5.29
N ILE A 84 -16.40 7.73 6.34
CA ILE A 84 -17.50 7.61 7.32
C ILE A 84 -17.61 8.86 8.22
N LEU A 85 -16.46 9.42 8.61
CA LEU A 85 -16.38 10.52 9.58
C LEU A 85 -16.09 11.87 8.92
N ASP A 86 -15.91 11.93 7.59
CA ASP A 86 -15.54 13.13 6.83
C ASP A 86 -14.33 13.85 7.46
N THR A 87 -13.31 13.07 7.83
CA THR A 87 -12.11 13.53 8.53
C THR A 87 -10.86 12.85 8.00
N ASP A 88 -9.87 13.67 7.65
CA ASP A 88 -8.57 13.23 7.13
C ASP A 88 -7.64 12.63 8.20
N THR A 89 -8.10 12.53 9.45
CA THR A 89 -7.29 12.06 10.58
C THR A 89 -8.03 11.07 11.48
N CYS A 90 -7.32 10.02 11.90
CA CYS A 90 -7.78 9.07 12.90
C CYS A 90 -6.63 8.64 13.83
N ASN A 91 -6.97 8.14 15.02
CA ASN A 91 -5.99 7.51 15.91
C ASN A 91 -6.13 5.97 15.86
N PHE A 92 -5.21 5.27 16.54
CA PHE A 92 -5.21 3.80 16.57
C PHE A 92 -6.51 3.23 17.12
N ASN A 93 -7.08 3.84 18.16
CA ASN A 93 -8.30 3.32 18.79
C ASN A 93 -9.46 3.32 17.80
N MET A 94 -9.65 4.41 17.05
CA MET A 94 -10.70 4.52 16.04
C MET A 94 -10.53 3.47 14.94
N ALA A 95 -9.32 3.35 14.37
CA ALA A 95 -9.03 2.39 13.31
C ALA A 95 -9.20 0.94 13.79
N TYR A 96 -8.74 0.63 15.01
CA TYR A 96 -8.87 -0.70 15.59
C TYR A 96 -10.34 -1.06 15.88
N ASP A 97 -11.13 -0.10 16.37
CA ASP A 97 -12.55 -0.34 16.64
C ASP A 97 -13.31 -0.62 15.32
N GLU A 98 -13.06 0.14 14.24
CA GLU A 98 -13.64 -0.14 12.91
C GLU A 98 -13.14 -1.49 12.34
N TYR A 99 -11.86 -1.83 12.50
CA TYR A 99 -11.32 -3.14 12.13
C TYR A 99 -12.08 -4.29 12.84
N THR A 100 -12.30 -4.17 14.15
CA THR A 100 -13.05 -5.20 14.89
C THR A 100 -14.53 -5.26 14.49
N ALA A 101 -15.14 -4.12 14.15
CA ALA A 101 -16.50 -4.07 13.61
C ALA A 101 -16.59 -4.79 12.25
N LEU A 102 -15.63 -4.58 11.35
CA LEU A 102 -15.53 -5.30 10.07
C LEU A 102 -15.37 -6.81 10.27
N ALA A 103 -14.41 -7.22 11.10
CA ALA A 103 -14.13 -8.64 11.35
C ALA A 103 -15.32 -9.37 12.02
N SER A 104 -16.00 -8.70 12.96
CA SER A 104 -17.18 -9.27 13.62
C SER A 104 -18.38 -9.42 12.68
N ARG A 105 -18.62 -8.44 11.79
CA ARG A 105 -19.66 -8.54 10.74
C ARG A 105 -19.45 -9.76 9.84
N VAL A 106 -18.21 -10.00 9.40
CA VAL A 106 -17.86 -11.17 8.59
C VAL A 106 -18.14 -12.47 9.36
N ARG A 107 -17.71 -12.54 10.63
CA ARG A 107 -17.94 -13.72 11.47
C ARG A 107 -19.43 -14.03 11.66
N LEU A 108 -20.27 -13.02 11.86
CA LEU A 108 -21.72 -13.19 11.97
C LEU A 108 -22.33 -13.67 10.64
N GLN A 109 -21.92 -13.07 9.52
CA GLN A 109 -22.41 -13.45 8.19
C GLN A 109 -22.05 -14.90 7.83
N SER A 110 -20.83 -15.34 8.15
CA SER A 110 -20.41 -16.74 7.93
C SER A 110 -21.12 -17.73 8.85
N SER A 111 -21.40 -17.33 10.10
CA SER A 111 -22.12 -18.18 11.05
C SER A 111 -23.58 -18.40 10.63
N ALA A 112 -24.20 -17.39 10.01
CA ALA A 112 -25.58 -17.47 9.50
C ALA A 112 -25.72 -18.31 8.22
N SER A 113 -24.67 -18.41 7.40
CA SER A 113 -24.69 -19.17 6.13
C SER A 113 -24.19 -20.61 6.27
N GLY A 114 -23.77 -21.05 7.46
CA GLY A 114 -23.22 -22.38 7.68
C GLY A 114 -21.86 -22.63 7.01
N ALA A 115 -21.26 -21.61 6.40
CA ALA A 115 -19.94 -21.68 5.79
C ALA A 115 -18.85 -21.42 6.84
N ALA A 116 -17.85 -22.29 6.92
CA ALA A 116 -16.68 -22.03 7.76
C ALA A 116 -15.98 -20.75 7.30
N ALA A 117 -15.83 -19.77 8.20
CA ALA A 117 -15.16 -18.49 7.94
C ALA A 117 -13.64 -18.69 7.82
N VAL A 118 -13.18 -19.28 6.72
CA VAL A 118 -11.75 -19.50 6.45
C VAL A 118 -11.21 -18.30 5.66
N GLY A 119 -10.61 -17.34 6.36
CA GLY A 119 -9.96 -16.20 5.72
C GLY A 119 -9.50 -15.13 6.71
N ALA A 120 -8.50 -14.34 6.31
CA ALA A 120 -7.88 -13.29 7.12
C ALA A 120 -8.87 -12.29 7.75
N GLY A 121 -10.03 -12.07 7.12
CA GLY A 121 -11.06 -11.14 7.60
C GLY A 121 -11.95 -11.64 8.75
N SER A 122 -11.78 -12.87 9.25
CA SER A 122 -12.52 -13.37 10.44
C SER A 122 -11.69 -13.39 11.74
N LYS A 123 -10.36 -13.29 11.62
CA LYS A 123 -9.43 -13.31 12.76
C LYS A 123 -9.31 -11.92 13.36
N ILE A 124 -9.55 -11.81 14.67
CA ILE A 124 -9.33 -10.60 15.46
C ILE A 124 -7.98 -10.72 16.18
N TRP A 125 -7.04 -9.85 15.84
CA TRP A 125 -5.76 -9.72 16.54
C TRP A 125 -5.92 -8.84 17.78
N GLY A 126 -5.15 -9.10 18.84
CA GLY A 126 -5.19 -8.29 20.07
C GLY A 126 -4.62 -6.89 19.89
N ARG A 127 -4.99 -5.95 20.77
CA ARG A 127 -4.63 -4.52 20.67
C ARG A 127 -3.12 -4.27 20.58
N GLU A 128 -2.29 -4.97 21.35
CA GLU A 128 -0.82 -4.78 21.28
C GLU A 128 -0.23 -5.18 19.92
N VAL A 129 -0.71 -6.29 19.35
CA VAL A 129 -0.28 -6.75 18.02
C VAL A 129 -0.79 -5.79 16.94
N GLY A 130 -2.02 -5.32 17.08
CA GLY A 130 -2.60 -4.28 16.22
C GLY A 130 -1.81 -2.98 16.29
N LEU A 131 -1.38 -2.56 17.47
CA LEU A 131 -0.60 -1.35 17.66
C LEU A 131 0.78 -1.46 17.02
N GLY A 132 1.45 -2.62 17.16
CA GLY A 132 2.71 -2.88 16.46
C GLY A 132 2.57 -2.90 14.93
N ALA A 133 1.44 -3.39 14.40
CA ALA A 133 1.14 -3.28 12.97
C ALA A 133 0.86 -1.83 12.54
N TRP A 134 0.14 -1.06 13.36
CA TRP A 134 -0.13 0.36 13.12
C TRP A 134 1.14 1.19 13.03
N GLU A 135 2.11 0.95 13.90
CA GLU A 135 3.38 1.68 13.86
C GLU A 135 4.25 1.29 12.68
N ARG A 136 4.25 0.02 12.27
CA ARG A 136 4.91 -0.40 11.04
C ARG A 136 4.35 0.32 9.82
N LEU A 137 3.03 0.56 9.75
CA LEU A 137 2.45 1.40 8.70
C LEU A 137 3.01 2.83 8.72
N ALA A 138 3.30 3.38 9.90
CA ALA A 138 3.93 4.69 10.03
C ALA A 138 5.41 4.66 9.60
N GLU A 139 6.13 3.59 9.92
CA GLU A 139 7.52 3.36 9.48
C GLU A 139 7.61 3.21 7.95
N TYR A 140 6.61 2.58 7.32
CA TYR A 140 6.50 2.48 5.86
C TYR A 140 6.08 3.79 5.20
N GLY A 141 5.71 4.81 5.99
CA GLY A 141 5.25 6.11 5.47
C GLY A 141 3.92 6.02 4.73
N LEU A 142 3.04 5.09 5.14
CA LEU A 142 1.66 4.97 4.66
C LEU A 142 0.68 5.77 5.52
N ILE A 143 1.07 6.03 6.77
CA ILE A 143 0.35 6.92 7.70
C ILE A 143 1.32 7.92 8.32
N PHE A 144 0.85 9.14 8.57
CA PHE A 144 1.68 10.25 9.02
C PHE A 144 1.09 10.88 10.27
N PRO A 145 1.88 11.20 11.32
CA PRO A 145 1.37 11.96 12.45
C PRO A 145 0.71 13.25 11.98
N ALA A 146 -0.54 13.49 12.38
CA ALA A 146 -1.23 14.70 12.01
C ALA A 146 -0.57 15.90 12.71
N VAL A 147 -0.03 16.83 11.93
CA VAL A 147 0.70 18.02 12.43
C VAL A 147 -0.19 18.97 13.24
N GLY A 148 -1.50 18.73 13.29
CA GLY A 148 -2.46 19.50 14.09
C GLY A 148 -2.82 18.92 15.47
N GLY A 149 -2.20 17.82 15.92
CA GLY A 149 -2.60 17.16 17.17
C GLY A 149 -1.49 16.90 18.20
N ALA A 150 -0.23 16.70 17.78
CA ALA A 150 0.87 16.40 18.70
C ALA A 150 2.27 16.40 18.04
N THR A 151 2.59 17.42 17.25
CA THR A 151 4.00 17.67 16.86
C THR A 151 4.34 19.14 17.03
N GLY A 152 4.60 19.52 18.28
CA GLY A 152 5.82 20.29 18.51
C GLY A 152 6.99 19.40 18.12
N ALA A 153 7.75 19.85 17.13
CA ALA A 153 9.14 19.43 16.97
C ALA A 153 9.86 19.50 18.32
N ALA A 154 10.77 18.55 18.58
CA ALA A 154 11.80 18.57 19.61
C ALA A 154 11.78 19.85 20.50
N GLY A 155 10.98 19.83 21.56
CA GLY A 155 10.66 21.07 22.27
C GLY A 155 9.77 20.83 23.48
N ASN A 156 10.42 20.46 24.57
CA ASN A 156 9.97 20.52 25.95
C ASN A 156 8.86 21.58 26.24
N SER A 157 7.57 21.22 26.27
CA SER A 157 6.50 21.92 27.02
C SER A 157 5.08 21.35 26.74
N GLY A 158 4.46 20.75 27.76
CA GLY A 158 3.08 21.12 28.13
C GLY A 158 1.86 20.34 27.62
N THR A 159 1.94 19.47 26.62
CA THR A 159 0.76 18.65 26.23
C THR A 159 0.71 17.36 27.02
N ARG A 160 -0.24 17.29 27.97
CA ARG A 160 -0.64 16.08 28.72
C ARG A 160 -0.52 14.82 27.86
N ASP A 161 0.06 13.76 28.43
CA ASP A 161 0.31 12.45 27.83
C ASP A 161 -0.87 11.92 26.99
N VAL A 162 -0.95 12.34 25.72
CA VAL A 162 -1.76 11.61 24.75
C VAL A 162 -1.02 10.30 24.56
N GLY A 163 -1.48 9.27 25.27
CA GLY A 163 -0.89 7.94 25.22
C GLY A 163 -0.71 7.47 23.77
N ARG A 164 0.25 6.59 23.54
CA ARG A 164 0.68 6.08 22.22
C ARG A 164 -0.46 5.80 21.22
N MET A 165 -1.60 5.30 21.71
CA MET A 165 -2.78 4.94 20.93
C MET A 165 -3.69 6.12 20.56
N GLY A 166 -3.59 7.24 21.28
CA GLY A 166 -4.39 8.45 21.07
C GLY A 166 -3.76 9.45 20.10
N ARG A 167 -2.52 9.22 19.66
CA ARG A 167 -1.87 10.06 18.64
C ARG A 167 -2.67 9.97 17.34
N MET A 168 -2.96 11.13 16.76
CA MET A 168 -3.69 11.27 15.51
C MET A 168 -2.75 11.09 14.31
N PHE A 169 -3.22 10.39 13.29
CA PHE A 169 -2.52 10.15 12.03
C PHE A 169 -3.41 10.50 10.85
N ARG A 170 -2.79 11.02 9.78
CA ARG A 170 -3.36 11.12 8.43
C ARG A 170 -3.01 9.88 7.65
N ILE A 171 -3.93 9.42 6.80
CA ILE A 171 -3.73 8.27 5.92
C ILE A 171 -3.37 8.81 4.52
N ASP A 172 -2.30 8.31 3.92
CA ASP A 172 -1.79 8.76 2.60
C ASP A 172 -2.19 7.80 1.48
N VAL A 173 -3.20 6.96 1.71
CA VAL A 173 -3.70 5.96 0.78
C VAL A 173 -5.22 5.83 0.90
N GLY A 174 -5.94 6.00 -0.20
CA GLY A 174 -7.40 5.81 -0.28
C GLY A 174 -7.81 4.36 -0.56
N LEU A 175 -9.08 4.03 -0.30
CA LEU A 175 -9.59 2.67 -0.53
C LEU A 175 -9.42 2.18 -1.97
N GLU A 176 -9.64 3.07 -2.94
CA GLU A 176 -9.48 2.79 -4.37
C GLU A 176 -8.05 2.37 -4.71
N GLU A 177 -7.08 3.08 -4.16
CA GLU A 177 -5.65 2.83 -4.38
C GLU A 177 -5.24 1.49 -3.74
N ILE A 178 -5.80 1.15 -2.58
CA ILE A 178 -5.52 -0.12 -1.89
C ILE A 178 -5.97 -1.31 -2.76
N TRP A 179 -7.23 -1.34 -3.21
CA TRP A 179 -7.73 -2.53 -3.91
C TRP A 179 -7.22 -2.63 -5.36
N GLN A 180 -6.91 -1.51 -6.02
CA GLN A 180 -6.30 -1.55 -7.36
C GLN A 180 -4.83 -1.99 -7.32
N SER A 181 -4.11 -1.64 -6.26
CA SER A 181 -2.66 -1.89 -6.16
C SER A 181 -2.32 -3.23 -5.48
N THR A 182 -3.31 -3.92 -4.92
CA THR A 182 -3.12 -5.24 -4.28
C THR A 182 -3.88 -6.33 -5.05
N PRO A 183 -3.28 -6.93 -6.11
CA PRO A 183 -3.97 -7.91 -6.96
C PRO A 183 -4.35 -9.20 -6.20
N ASN A 184 -3.63 -9.51 -5.12
CA ASN A 184 -3.87 -10.69 -4.27
C ASN A 184 -4.73 -10.37 -3.04
N LEU A 185 -5.50 -9.28 -3.05
CA LEU A 185 -6.36 -8.90 -1.94
C LEU A 185 -7.45 -9.96 -1.73
N GLY A 186 -7.51 -10.54 -0.53
CA GLY A 186 -8.51 -11.55 -0.19
C GLY A 186 -9.93 -11.02 -0.38
N THR A 187 -10.85 -11.90 -0.81
CA THR A 187 -12.25 -11.55 -1.16
C THR A 187 -12.98 -10.72 -0.09
N VAL A 188 -12.71 -11.00 1.19
CA VAL A 188 -13.30 -10.28 2.32
C VAL A 188 -12.79 -8.83 2.39
N MET A 189 -11.50 -8.60 2.22
CA MET A 189 -10.92 -7.26 2.25
C MET A 189 -11.32 -6.45 1.01
N THR A 190 -11.39 -7.10 -0.16
CA THR A 190 -11.93 -6.47 -1.37
C THR A 190 -13.35 -5.96 -1.17
N LYS A 191 -14.17 -6.73 -0.44
CA LYS A 191 -15.53 -6.30 -0.05
C LYS A 191 -15.49 -5.09 0.88
N TRP A 192 -14.60 -5.08 1.87
CA TRP A 192 -14.42 -3.93 2.77
C TRP A 192 -13.98 -2.65 2.07
N CYS A 193 -13.24 -2.74 0.95
CA CYS A 193 -12.87 -1.57 0.16
C CYS A 193 -14.03 -1.01 -0.68
N ARG A 194 -15.03 -1.83 -1.03
CA ARG A 194 -16.11 -1.46 -1.97
C ARG A 194 -17.44 -1.12 -1.31
N GLU A 195 -17.73 -1.69 -0.15
CA GLU A 195 -19.01 -1.55 0.53
C GLU A 195 -18.85 -0.65 1.76
N ILE A 196 -19.28 0.61 1.68
CA ILE A 196 -19.23 1.57 2.79
C ILE A 196 -20.62 1.77 3.37
#